data_AF-A0A933KRC0-F1
#
_entry.id   AF-A0A933KRC0-F1
#
_cell.length_a   1.000
_cell.length_b   1.000
_cell.length_c   1.000
_cell.angle_alpha   90.00
_cell.angle_beta   90.00
_cell.angle_gamma   90.00
#
_symmetry.space_group_name_H-M   'P 1'
#
loop_
_entity.id
_entity.type
_entity.pdbx_description
1 polymer ?
#
loop_
_entity_poly.entity_id
_entity_poly.type
_entity_poly.pdbx_seq_one_letter_code
_entity_poly.pdbx_strand_id
1 'polypeptide(L)'
;MRFRVMLAGIVLAAVALPAWAHHSHGNYVDTFSDIQGVVKEVHLVVPHSWVYIEVKDAAGGEPVIWALEATGRAGLERIGVTREYVKPGDTI
;
A
#
# COMPACT_ATOMS: atom_id res chain seq x y z
N MET A 1 30.02 -40.27 10.85
CA MET A 1 29.41 -39.76 9.59
C MET A 1 27.94 -39.37 9.78
N ARG A 2 27.07 -40.25 10.30
CA ARG A 2 25.63 -40.00 10.51
C ARG A 2 25.28 -38.76 11.34
N PHE A 3 25.99 -38.54 12.46
CA PHE A 3 25.77 -37.37 13.32
C PHE A 3 26.07 -36.03 12.62
N ARG A 4 27.13 -35.98 11.80
CA ARG A 4 27.49 -34.77 11.04
C ARG A 4 26.47 -34.44 9.96
N VAL A 5 25.89 -35.48 9.33
CA VAL A 5 24.83 -35.32 8.33
C VAL A 5 23.54 -34.82 8.98
N MET A 6 23.15 -35.36 10.14
CA MET A 6 22.01 -34.87 10.90
C MET A 6 22.19 -33.41 11.35
N LEU A 7 23.37 -33.08 11.88
CA LEU A 7 23.67 -31.71 12.31
C LEU A 7 23.62 -30.72 11.14
N ALA A 8 24.17 -31.09 9.99
CA ALA A 8 24.10 -30.28 8.77
C ALA A 8 22.64 -30.07 8.31
N GLY A 9 21.80 -31.10 8.38
CA GLY A 9 20.38 -30.99 8.06
C GLY A 9 19.61 -30.03 8.98
N ILE A 10 19.88 -30.07 10.29
CA ILE A 10 19.26 -29.15 11.27
C ILE A 10 19.67 -27.70 11.01
N VAL A 11 20.96 -27.46 10.72
CA VAL A 11 21.47 -26.11 10.42
C VAL A 11 20.83 -25.56 9.14
N LEU A 12 20.73 -26.38 8.08
CA LEU A 12 20.05 -25.98 6.84
C LEU A 12 18.58 -25.64 7.05
N ALA A 13 17.85 -26.42 7.86
CA ALA A 13 16.45 -26.14 8.19
C ALA A 13 16.29 -24.85 9.00
N ALA A 14 17.21 -24.56 9.94
CA ALA A 14 17.19 -23.34 10.73
C ALA A 14 17.47 -22.08 9.89
N VAL A 15 18.34 -22.18 8.88
CA VAL A 15 18.62 -21.07 7.95
C VAL A 15 17.48 -20.87 6.94
N ALA A 16 16.69 -21.91 6.66
CA ALA A 16 15.54 -21.84 5.77
C ALA A 16 14.25 -21.34 6.44
N LEU A 17 14.30 -20.90 7.70
CA LEU A 17 13.14 -20.27 8.34
C LEU A 17 12.74 -19.01 7.54
N PRO A 18 11.46 -18.86 7.17
CA PRO A 18 11.01 -17.67 6.45
C PRO A 18 11.30 -16.44 7.31
N ALA A 19 12.09 -15.50 6.77
CA ALA A 19 12.18 -14.17 7.37
C ALA A 19 10.78 -13.53 7.28
N TRP A 20 10.20 -13.18 8.42
CA TRP A 20 8.98 -12.37 8.42
C TRP A 20 9.30 -11.03 7.77
N ALA A 21 8.73 -10.79 6.59
CA ALA A 21 8.76 -9.47 6.00
C ALA A 21 7.89 -8.54 6.87
N HIS A 22 8.53 -7.59 7.56
CA HIS A 22 7.81 -6.53 8.25
C HIS A 22 7.42 -5.46 7.23
N HIS A 23 6.12 -5.23 7.02
CA HIS A 23 5.63 -4.06 6.29
C HIS A 23 5.92 -2.81 7.13
N SER A 24 7.01 -2.11 6.83
CA SER A 24 7.39 -0.89 7.56
C SER A 24 6.47 0.26 7.20
N HIS A 25 5.80 0.82 8.20
CA HIS A 25 5.03 2.07 8.09
C HIS A 25 5.78 3.23 8.74
N GLY A 26 7.03 3.02 9.19
CA GLY A 26 7.77 4.00 9.99
C GLY A 26 8.20 5.27 9.25
N ASN A 27 7.92 5.37 7.95
CA ASN A 27 8.14 6.59 7.16
C ASN A 27 6.91 7.50 7.12
N TYR A 28 5.78 7.05 7.66
CA TYR A 28 4.57 7.86 7.80
C TYR A 28 4.60 8.64 9.11
N VAL A 29 4.07 9.86 9.06
CA VAL A 29 3.78 10.65 10.27
C VAL A 29 2.32 10.40 10.62
N ASP A 30 2.02 10.15 11.89
CA ASP A 30 0.64 9.97 12.39
C ASP A 30 -0.11 11.30 12.51
N THR A 31 -0.08 12.11 11.45
CA THR A 31 -0.87 13.33 11.31
C THR A 31 -1.88 13.14 10.20
N PHE A 32 -3.15 13.36 10.54
CA PHE A 32 -4.26 13.24 9.60
C PHE A 32 -4.68 14.63 9.15
N SER A 33 -5.09 14.74 7.89
CA SER A 33 -5.62 15.97 7.32
C SER A 33 -6.71 15.61 6.33
N ASP A 34 -7.80 16.35 6.40
CA ASP A 34 -8.86 16.24 5.41
C ASP A 34 -8.40 16.95 4.13
N ILE A 35 -8.45 16.24 3.02
CA ILE A 35 -8.17 16.77 1.69
C ILE A 35 -9.36 16.46 0.80
N GLN A 36 -9.74 17.40 -0.04
CA GLN A 36 -10.78 17.23 -1.04
C GLN A 36 -10.17 17.47 -2.42
N GLY A 37 -10.49 16.61 -3.39
CA GLY A 37 -9.93 16.73 -4.72
C GLY A 37 -10.75 16.02 -5.79
N VAL A 38 -10.32 16.17 -7.04
CA VAL A 38 -10.91 15.46 -8.18
C VAL A 38 -10.01 14.29 -8.54
N VAL A 39 -10.57 13.08 -8.58
CA VAL A 39 -9.83 11.87 -8.92
C VAL A 39 -9.34 11.94 -10.36
N LYS A 40 -8.05 11.73 -10.58
CA LYS A 40 -7.41 11.68 -11.90
C LYS A 40 -7.12 10.25 -12.31
N GLU A 41 -6.62 9.44 -11.38
CA GLU A 41 -6.24 8.05 -11.64
C GLU A 41 -6.57 7.14 -10.45
N VAL A 42 -6.91 5.88 -10.76
CA VAL A 42 -7.16 4.83 -9.77
C VAL A 42 -6.41 3.58 -10.20
N HIS A 43 -5.49 3.11 -9.35
CA HIS A 43 -4.64 1.94 -9.59
C HIS A 43 -4.92 0.89 -8.52
N LEU A 44 -5.82 -0.05 -8.83
CA LEU A 44 -6.14 -1.19 -7.95
C LEU A 44 -5.20 -2.36 -8.23
N VAL A 45 -4.03 -2.33 -7.59
CA VAL A 45 -2.94 -3.31 -7.79
C VAL A 45 -2.48 -3.90 -6.45
N VAL A 46 -1.54 -4.85 -6.53
CA VAL A 46 -0.86 -5.45 -5.37
C VAL A 46 0.64 -5.11 -5.42
N PRO A 47 1.33 -4.92 -4.28
CA PRO A 47 0.83 -5.02 -2.90
C PRO A 47 0.11 -3.75 -2.40
N HIS A 48 0.26 -2.61 -3.06
CA HIS A 48 -0.34 -1.32 -2.67
C HIS A 48 -1.13 -0.71 -3.82
N SER A 49 -2.38 -0.36 -3.56
CA SER A 49 -3.24 0.36 -4.51
C SER A 49 -3.11 1.87 -4.29
N TRP A 50 -3.42 2.65 -5.33
CA TRP A 50 -3.22 4.10 -5.31
C TRP A 50 -4.40 4.86 -5.90
N VAL A 51 -4.71 6.02 -5.34
CA VAL A 51 -5.61 7.02 -5.93
C VAL A 51 -4.85 8.32 -6.08
N TYR A 52 -4.89 8.91 -7.26
CA TYR A 52 -4.30 10.22 -7.53
C TYR A 52 -5.41 11.25 -7.64
N ILE A 53 -5.34 12.30 -6.83
CA ILE A 53 -6.33 13.40 -6.84
C ILE A 53 -5.65 14.72 -7.15
N GLU A 54 -6.35 15.55 -7.91
CA GLU A 54 -6.02 16.94 -8.12
C GLU A 54 -6.67 17.78 -7.02
N VAL A 55 -5.84 18.41 -6.19
CA VAL A 55 -6.26 19.29 -5.09
C VAL A 55 -6.01 20.72 -5.51
N LYS A 56 -7.04 21.57 -5.41
CA LYS A 56 -6.91 23.00 -5.67
C LYS A 56 -6.24 23.67 -4.48
N ASP A 57 -5.30 24.56 -4.76
CA ASP A 57 -4.74 25.42 -3.72
C ASP A 57 -5.80 26.43 -3.27
N ALA A 58 -6.07 26.45 -1.96
CA ALA A 58 -6.99 27.40 -1.34
C ALA A 58 -6.52 28.86 -1.49
N ALA A 59 -5.21 29.08 -1.72
CA ALA A 59 -4.63 30.40 -1.94
C ALA A 59 -4.65 30.83 -3.43
N GLY A 60 -5.23 30.04 -4.33
CA GLY A 60 -5.35 30.37 -5.76
C GLY A 60 -4.13 30.04 -6.61
N GLY A 61 -3.20 29.23 -6.10
CA GLY A 61 -2.10 28.66 -6.87
C GLY A 61 -2.53 27.54 -7.84
N GLU A 62 -1.55 27.04 -8.59
CA GLU A 62 -1.75 25.91 -9.49
C GLU A 62 -2.19 24.66 -8.72
N PRO A 63 -3.13 23.86 -9.28
CA PRO A 63 -3.54 22.63 -8.65
C PRO A 63 -2.37 21.64 -8.54
N VAL A 64 -2.37 20.86 -7.46
CA VAL A 64 -1.33 19.87 -7.18
C VAL A 64 -1.92 18.46 -7.19
N ILE A 65 -1.13 17.49 -7.65
CA ILE A 65 -1.50 16.08 -7.60
C ILE A 65 -1.03 15.48 -6.29
N TRP A 66 -1.97 14.91 -5.54
CA TRP A 66 -1.71 14.10 -4.36
C TRP A 66 -1.85 12.62 -4.70
N ALA A 67 -0.93 11.80 -4.16
CA ALA A 67 -0.99 10.35 -4.25
C ALA A 67 -1.42 9.78 -2.90
N LEU A 68 -2.52 9.02 -2.90
CA LEU A 68 -3.07 8.36 -1.72
C LEU A 68 -2.80 6.86 -1.83
N GLU A 69 -2.00 6.32 -0.92
CA GLU A 69 -1.69 4.89 -0.85
C GLU A 69 -2.73 4.13 -0.03
N ALA A 70 -3.04 2.91 -0.45
CA ALA A 70 -3.81 1.95 0.33
C ALA A 70 -3.23 0.54 0.23
N THR A 71 -3.80 -0.38 1.01
CA THR A 71 -3.51 -1.81 0.90
C THR A 71 -3.82 -2.36 -0.50
N GLY A 72 -3.42 -3.59 -0.76
CA GLY A 72 -3.63 -4.22 -2.06
C GLY A 72 -5.10 -4.44 -2.40
N ARG A 73 -5.38 -4.53 -3.70
CA ARG A 73 -6.73 -4.72 -4.28
C ARG A 73 -7.62 -5.70 -3.50
N ALA A 74 -7.12 -6.90 -3.18
CA ALA A 74 -7.92 -7.91 -2.49
C ALA A 74 -8.32 -7.48 -1.06
N GLY A 75 -7.50 -6.70 -0.38
CA GLY A 75 -7.83 -6.13 0.93
C GLY A 75 -8.93 -5.08 0.82
N LEU A 76 -8.85 -4.22 -0.20
CA LEU A 76 -9.85 -3.20 -0.52
C LEU A 76 -11.20 -3.80 -0.91
N GLU A 77 -11.22 -4.81 -1.78
CA GLU A 77 -12.45 -5.49 -2.20
C GLU A 77 -13.19 -6.12 -1.01
N ARG A 78 -12.47 -6.69 -0.03
CA ARG A 78 -13.09 -7.26 1.19
C ARG A 78 -13.81 -6.22 2.05
N ILE A 79 -13.40 -4.96 1.99
CA ILE A 79 -14.04 -3.86 2.74
C ILE A 79 -15.04 -3.07 1.88
N GLY A 80 -15.39 -3.57 0.69
CA GLY A 80 -16.40 -2.97 -0.18
C GLY A 80 -15.88 -1.90 -1.15
N VAL A 81 -14.57 -1.65 -1.19
CA VAL A 81 -13.96 -0.76 -2.19
C VAL A 81 -13.71 -1.57 -3.46
N THR A 82 -14.72 -1.60 -4.33
CA THR A 82 -14.67 -2.25 -5.64
C THR A 82 -14.13 -1.31 -6.72
N ARG A 83 -13.88 -1.83 -7.92
CA ARG A 83 -13.38 -1.07 -9.08
C ARG A 83 -14.27 0.12 -9.45
N GLU A 84 -15.56 0.03 -9.13
CA GLU A 84 -16.56 1.02 -9.46
C GLU A 84 -16.81 2.02 -8.32
N TYR A 85 -16.20 1.81 -7.16
CA TYR A 85 -16.44 2.61 -5.95
C TYR A 85 -15.94 4.05 -6.08
N VAL A 86 -14.78 4.24 -6.73
CA VAL A 86 -14.17 5.54 -7.04
C VAL A 86 -13.62 5.50 -8.45
N LYS A 87 -13.86 6.57 -9.23
CA LYS A 87 -13.49 6.67 -10.64
C LYS A 87 -12.87 8.02 -10.97
N PRO A 88 -12.05 8.12 -12.03
CA PRO A 88 -11.61 9.41 -12.56
C PRO A 88 -12.80 10.35 -12.82
N GLY A 89 -12.70 11.58 -12.30
CA GLY A 89 -13.73 12.60 -12.35
C GLY A 89 -14.59 12.71 -11.09
N ASP A 90 -14.57 11.71 -10.20
CA ASP A 90 -15.26 11.80 -8.92
C ASP A 90 -14.62 12.87 -8.03
N THR A 91 -15.44 13.57 -7.25
CA THR A 91 -14.97 14.43 -6.16
C THR A 91 -15.06 13.64 -4.86
N ILE A 92 -13.92 13.48 -4.20
CA ILE A 92 -13.78 12.77 -2.92
C ILE A 92 -13.17 13.66 -1.86
#